data_AF-A0A672UHS2-F1
#
_entry.id   AF-A0A672UHS2-F1
#
_cell.length_a   1.000
_cell.length_b   1.000
_cell.length_c   1.000
_cell.angle_alpha   90.00
_cell.angle_beta   90.00
_cell.angle_gamma   90.00
#
_symmetry.space_group_name_H-M   'P 1'
#
loop_
_entity.id
_entity.type
_entity.pdbx_description
1 polymer ?
#
loop_
_entity_poly.entity_id
_entity_poly.type
_entity_poly.pdbx_seq_one_letter_code
_entity_poly.pdbx_strand_id
1 'polypeptide(L)'
;MQPPPRKVKLTQEVRVHVLEQLSGLQGKQQRDAELLEDIRSYSKQRAAIDREYGQVRRYHQFMDQSAVAVWRGVIEGTAHAGQVRVTASETYRALATEAARTARLSKERMLKKGIERLQKAQAELLETVKELDKAKKQFTHLQRSNEVAKDKAADVEARLRKSDRRIFHTKASLGMPGSMGWWPPAHRQALLSPSPQFSARLAEHSRQLAGVHNEYSFALVSATAHLEHYWRVELPAAMQVGAAWTPHVPAQGSH
;
A
#
# COMPACT_ATOMS: atom_id res chain seq x y z
N MET A 1 27.83 6.01 -27.25
CA MET A 1 27.80 5.67 -25.80
C MET A 1 26.49 6.16 -25.22
N GLN A 2 25.54 5.26 -24.98
CA GLN A 2 24.30 5.60 -24.28
C GLN A 2 24.64 5.89 -22.82
N PRO A 3 24.12 6.98 -22.21
CA PRO A 3 24.35 7.22 -20.79
C PRO A 3 23.73 6.05 -19.99
N PRO A 4 24.40 5.58 -18.92
CA PRO A 4 23.89 4.48 -18.11
C PRO A 4 22.49 4.83 -17.59
N PRO A 5 21.54 3.88 -17.60
CA PRO A 5 20.17 4.12 -17.18
C PRO A 5 20.19 4.68 -15.77
N ARG A 6 19.63 5.89 -15.60
CA ARG A 6 19.55 6.54 -14.29
C ARG A 6 18.70 5.64 -13.40
N LYS A 7 19.33 4.99 -12.42
CA LYS A 7 18.61 4.18 -11.41
C LYS A 7 17.53 5.06 -10.79
N VAL A 8 16.28 4.75 -11.10
CA VAL A 8 15.13 5.47 -10.55
C VAL A 8 15.13 5.23 -9.04
N LYS A 9 14.78 6.26 -8.27
CA LYS A 9 14.74 6.14 -6.80
C LYS A 9 13.61 5.19 -6.44
N LEU A 10 13.88 4.21 -5.56
CA LEU A 10 12.89 3.24 -5.10
C LEU A 10 11.59 3.90 -4.62
N THR A 11 11.71 5.00 -3.85
CA THR A 11 10.57 5.82 -3.41
C THR A 11 9.67 6.27 -4.57
N GLN A 12 10.25 6.61 -5.73
CA GLN A 12 9.49 7.05 -6.91
C GLN A 12 8.76 5.88 -7.58
N GLU A 13 9.41 4.72 -7.71
CA GLU A 13 8.80 3.53 -8.30
C GLU A 13 7.59 3.05 -7.48
N VAL A 14 7.75 3.00 -6.15
CA VAL A 14 6.67 2.66 -5.22
C VAL A 14 5.53 3.67 -5.33
N ARG A 15 5.84 4.98 -5.40
CA ARG A 15 4.82 6.02 -5.56
C ARG A 15 4.02 5.84 -6.84
N VAL A 16 4.67 5.55 -7.96
CA VAL A 16 3.98 5.34 -9.24
C VAL A 16 3.04 4.13 -9.16
N HIS A 17 3.52 2.99 -8.66
CA HIS A 17 2.69 1.78 -8.51
C HIS A 17 1.46 2.02 -7.63
N VAL A 18 1.66 2.67 -6.48
CA VAL A 18 0.62 2.99 -5.52
C VAL A 18 -0.46 3.91 -6.13
N LEU A 19 -0.05 4.90 -6.94
CA LEU A 19 -0.96 5.79 -7.65
C LEU A 19 -1.74 5.07 -8.75
N GLU A 20 -1.10 4.17 -9.50
CA GLU A 20 -1.76 3.36 -10.52
C GLU A 20 -2.81 2.42 -9.90
N GLN A 21 -2.49 1.77 -8.78
CA GLN A 21 -3.41 0.93 -8.04
C GLN A 21 -4.65 1.71 -7.54
N LEU A 22 -4.42 2.90 -6.97
CA LEU A 22 -5.49 3.77 -6.51
C LEU A 22 -6.38 4.23 -7.66
N SER A 23 -5.77 4.69 -8.76
CA SER A 23 -6.49 5.18 -9.94
C SER A 23 -7.31 4.06 -10.59
N GLY A 24 -6.77 2.84 -10.68
CA GLY A 24 -7.47 1.67 -11.20
C GLY A 24 -8.70 1.31 -10.35
N LEU A 25 -8.55 1.33 -9.02
CA LEU A 25 -9.66 1.03 -8.11
C LEU A 25 -10.76 2.11 -8.16
N GLN A 26 -10.38 3.39 -8.15
CA GLN A 26 -11.33 4.50 -8.31
C GLN A 26 -12.05 4.43 -9.66
N GLY A 27 -11.33 4.13 -10.74
CA GLY A 27 -11.92 3.94 -12.07
C GLY A 27 -12.89 2.76 -12.14
N LYS A 28 -12.62 1.66 -11.42
CA LYS A 28 -13.59 0.55 -11.28
C LYS A 28 -14.83 0.99 -10.52
N GLN A 29 -14.67 1.67 -9.39
CA GLN A 29 -15.79 2.17 -8.59
C GLN A 29 -16.69 3.13 -9.39
N GLN A 30 -16.08 4.01 -10.18
CA GLN A 30 -16.82 4.94 -11.04
C GLN A 30 -17.66 4.19 -12.09
N ARG A 31 -17.07 3.22 -12.78
CA ARG A 31 -17.80 2.37 -13.75
C ARG A 31 -18.93 1.57 -13.10
N ASP A 32 -18.69 1.01 -11.91
CA ASP A 32 -19.72 0.29 -11.16
C ASP A 32 -20.88 1.23 -10.77
N ALA A 33 -20.61 2.50 -10.48
CA ALA A 33 -21.63 3.51 -10.18
C ALA A 33 -22.42 3.93 -11.43
N GLU A 34 -21.73 4.12 -12.56
CA GLU A 34 -22.35 4.40 -13.86
C GLU A 34 -23.30 3.26 -14.27
N LEU A 35 -22.86 2.01 -14.14
CA LEU A 35 -23.70 0.85 -14.43
C LEU A 35 -24.98 0.81 -13.58
N LEU A 36 -24.91 1.15 -12.29
CA LEU A 36 -26.09 1.22 -11.43
C LEU A 36 -27.07 2.32 -11.87
N GLU A 37 -26.55 3.43 -12.38
CA GLU A 37 -27.36 4.52 -12.92
C GLU A 37 -28.04 4.13 -14.24
N ASP A 38 -27.36 3.36 -15.08
CA ASP A 38 -27.92 2.78 -16.30
C ASP A 38 -29.05 1.79 -15.99
N ILE A 39 -28.84 0.88 -15.04
CA ILE A 39 -29.88 -0.08 -14.60
C ILE A 39 -31.12 0.65 -14.07
N ARG A 40 -30.92 1.71 -13.28
CA ARG A 40 -32.01 2.56 -12.78
C ARG A 40 -32.78 3.21 -13.92
N SER A 41 -32.06 3.78 -14.89
CA SER A 41 -32.65 4.44 -16.06
C SER A 41 -33.44 3.47 -16.94
N TYR A 42 -32.89 2.29 -17.21
CA TYR A 42 -33.58 1.20 -17.90
C TYR A 42 -34.85 0.78 -17.18
N SER A 43 -34.77 0.54 -15.86
CA SER A 43 -35.92 0.14 -15.06
C SER A 43 -37.04 1.18 -15.08
N LYS A 44 -36.68 2.47 -15.08
CA LYS A 44 -37.62 3.59 -15.20
C LYS A 44 -38.33 3.59 -16.57
N GLN A 45 -37.57 3.39 -17.65
CA GLN A 45 -38.13 3.30 -19.00
C GLN A 45 -39.06 2.10 -19.16
N ARG A 46 -38.66 0.93 -18.64
CA ARG A 46 -39.49 -0.28 -18.67
C ARG A 46 -40.84 -0.09 -17.96
N ALA A 47 -40.82 0.52 -16.78
CA ALA A 47 -42.04 0.81 -16.04
C ALA A 47 -42.99 1.78 -16.78
N ALA A 48 -42.46 2.70 -17.59
CA ALA A 48 -43.27 3.59 -18.41
C ALA A 48 -43.98 2.81 -19.54
N ILE A 49 -43.24 1.95 -20.24
CA ILE A 49 -43.77 1.09 -21.31
C ILE A 49 -44.89 0.17 -20.77
N ASP A 50 -44.65 -0.49 -19.64
CA ASP A 50 -45.64 -1.39 -19.04
C ASP A 50 -46.93 -0.65 -18.63
N ARG A 51 -46.81 0.63 -18.21
CA ARG A 51 -47.96 1.49 -17.87
C ARG A 51 -48.78 1.83 -19.11
N GLU A 52 -48.13 2.22 -20.20
CA GLU A 52 -48.78 2.53 -21.48
C GLU A 52 -49.50 1.30 -22.05
N TYR A 53 -48.86 0.13 -22.01
CA TYR A 53 -49.45 -1.13 -22.45
C TYR A 53 -50.69 -1.50 -21.63
N GLY A 54 -50.65 -1.32 -20.30
CA GLY A 54 -51.79 -1.55 -19.42
C GLY A 54 -52.99 -0.64 -19.70
N GLN A 55 -52.73 0.62 -20.10
CA GLN A 55 -53.79 1.56 -20.48
C GLN A 55 -54.51 1.13 -21.76
N VAL A 56 -53.77 0.74 -22.81
CA VAL A 56 -54.34 0.31 -24.10
C VAL A 56 -55.28 -0.90 -23.95
N ARG A 57 -54.95 -1.86 -23.07
CA ARG A 57 -55.83 -3.00 -22.76
C ARG A 57 -57.15 -2.58 -22.10
N ARG A 58 -57.13 -1.54 -21.27
CA ARG A 58 -58.31 -1.06 -20.55
C ARG A 58 -59.32 -0.42 -21.52
N TYR A 59 -58.86 0.23 -22.59
CA TYR A 59 -59.74 0.84 -23.61
C TYR A 59 -60.48 -0.19 -24.50
N HIS A 60 -59.88 -1.36 -24.75
CA HIS A 60 -60.49 -2.39 -25.60
C HIS A 60 -61.62 -3.19 -24.92
N GLN A 61 -61.79 -3.09 -23.60
CA GLN A 61 -62.68 -3.95 -22.82
C GLN A 61 -64.11 -3.40 -22.63
N PHE A 62 -64.48 -2.30 -23.31
CA PHE A 62 -65.70 -1.52 -23.04
C PHE A 62 -66.85 -1.64 -24.08
N MET A 63 -66.90 -2.68 -24.94
CA MET A 63 -68.00 -2.84 -25.90
C MET A 63 -68.90 -4.06 -25.61
N ASP A 64 -70.08 -3.82 -25.03
CA ASP A 64 -71.45 -4.24 -25.47
C ASP A 64 -72.49 -4.36 -24.32
N GLN A 65 -73.76 -4.06 -24.62
CA GLN A 65 -74.81 -3.69 -23.66
C GLN A 65 -76.10 -4.55 -23.77
N SER A 66 -76.44 -5.33 -22.70
CA SER A 66 -77.81 -5.56 -22.18
C SER A 66 -77.95 -6.45 -20.91
N ALA A 67 -77.08 -7.39 -20.51
CA ALA A 67 -75.68 -7.32 -20.13
C ALA A 67 -75.35 -6.15 -19.17
N VAL A 68 -75.89 -4.94 -19.34
CA VAL A 68 -75.38 -3.69 -18.74
C VAL A 68 -75.26 -3.64 -17.22
N ALA A 69 -76.19 -4.19 -16.42
CA ALA A 69 -76.09 -4.08 -14.95
C ALA A 69 -75.10 -5.09 -14.35
N VAL A 70 -75.17 -6.35 -14.81
CA VAL A 70 -74.16 -7.38 -14.48
C VAL A 70 -72.80 -6.95 -15.02
N TRP A 71 -72.76 -6.44 -16.25
CA TRP A 71 -71.57 -5.83 -16.83
C TRP A 71 -71.10 -4.61 -16.06
N ARG A 72 -71.99 -3.77 -15.53
CA ARG A 72 -71.61 -2.63 -14.67
C ARG A 72 -70.98 -3.11 -13.38
N GLY A 73 -71.54 -4.11 -12.71
CA GLY A 73 -70.95 -4.72 -11.52
C GLY A 73 -69.62 -5.44 -11.83
N VAL A 74 -69.51 -6.09 -12.99
CA VAL A 74 -68.26 -6.69 -13.48
C VAL A 74 -67.24 -5.60 -13.82
N ILE A 75 -67.64 -4.50 -14.45
CA ILE A 75 -66.80 -3.34 -14.77
C ILE A 75 -66.34 -2.64 -13.49
N GLU A 76 -67.21 -2.43 -12.52
CA GLU A 76 -66.90 -1.82 -11.23
C GLU A 76 -65.99 -2.73 -10.39
N GLY A 77 -66.27 -4.04 -10.34
CA GLY A 77 -65.42 -5.03 -9.67
C GLY A 77 -64.05 -5.17 -10.31
N THR A 78 -63.97 -5.15 -11.64
CA THR A 78 -62.69 -5.16 -12.37
C THR A 78 -61.95 -3.84 -12.27
N ALA A 79 -62.65 -2.70 -12.24
CA ALA A 79 -62.07 -1.38 -11.97
C ALA A 79 -61.48 -1.32 -10.55
N HIS A 80 -62.20 -1.81 -9.55
CA HIS A 80 -61.74 -1.89 -8.17
C HIS A 80 -60.55 -2.84 -8.02
N ALA A 81 -60.62 -4.05 -8.57
CA ALA A 81 -59.49 -4.99 -8.59
C ALA A 81 -58.27 -4.42 -9.35
N GLY A 82 -58.50 -3.63 -10.40
CA GLY A 82 -57.48 -2.88 -11.11
C GLY A 82 -56.85 -1.80 -10.24
N GLN A 83 -57.65 -1.04 -9.49
CA GLN A 83 -57.19 -0.01 -8.56
C GLN A 83 -56.33 -0.60 -7.45
N VAL A 84 -56.78 -1.69 -6.81
CA VAL A 84 -56.01 -2.38 -5.76
C VAL A 84 -54.65 -2.87 -6.29
N ARG A 85 -54.61 -3.43 -7.51
CA ARG A 85 -53.34 -3.85 -8.15
C ARG A 85 -52.41 -2.67 -8.46
N VAL A 86 -52.93 -1.53 -8.90
CA VAL A 86 -52.13 -0.32 -9.12
C VAL A 86 -51.54 0.17 -7.81
N THR A 87 -52.35 0.26 -6.75
CA THR A 87 -51.89 0.69 -5.43
C THR A 87 -50.80 -0.26 -4.88
N ALA A 88 -51.01 -1.59 -4.95
CA ALA A 88 -50.00 -2.56 -4.52
C ALA A 88 -48.69 -2.43 -5.32
N SER A 89 -48.78 -2.23 -6.64
CA SER A 89 -47.62 -2.00 -7.51
C SER A 89 -46.86 -0.72 -7.13
N GLU A 90 -47.58 0.36 -6.83
CA GLU A 90 -46.98 1.62 -6.38
C GLU A 90 -46.27 1.46 -5.03
N THR A 91 -46.85 0.69 -4.10
CA THR A 91 -46.23 0.36 -2.82
C THR A 91 -44.96 -0.48 -3.00
N TYR A 92 -44.99 -1.54 -3.83
CA TYR A 92 -43.80 -2.35 -4.11
C TYR A 92 -42.70 -1.53 -4.78
N ARG A 93 -43.05 -0.66 -5.73
CA ARG A 93 -42.11 0.24 -6.38
C ARG A 93 -41.45 1.19 -5.37
N ALA A 94 -42.23 1.74 -4.44
CA ALA A 94 -41.72 2.64 -3.40
C ALA A 94 -40.73 1.91 -2.46
N LEU A 95 -41.11 0.74 -1.97
CA LEU A 95 -40.27 -0.10 -1.11
C LEU A 95 -38.98 -0.54 -1.81
N ALA A 96 -39.07 -1.00 -3.06
CA ALA A 96 -37.91 -1.39 -3.86
C ALA A 96 -36.96 -0.21 -4.13
N THR A 97 -37.51 0.98 -4.39
CA THR A 97 -36.72 2.20 -4.62
C THR A 97 -35.96 2.62 -3.36
N GLU A 98 -36.61 2.60 -2.20
CA GLU A 98 -35.99 3.01 -0.94
C GLU A 98 -34.93 2.00 -0.46
N ALA A 99 -35.20 0.70 -0.62
CA ALA A 99 -34.23 -0.37 -0.35
C ALA A 99 -32.99 -0.23 -1.26
N ALA A 100 -33.18 0.00 -2.56
CA ALA A 100 -32.09 0.22 -3.50
C ALA A 100 -31.28 1.48 -3.17
N ARG A 101 -31.95 2.57 -2.80
CA ARG A 101 -31.30 3.83 -2.39
C ARG A 101 -30.43 3.62 -1.15
N THR A 102 -30.96 2.96 -0.13
CA THR A 102 -30.25 2.68 1.13
C THR A 102 -29.03 1.78 0.90
N ALA A 103 -29.20 0.71 0.11
CA ALA A 103 -28.10 -0.18 -0.27
C ALA A 103 -26.98 0.56 -1.03
N ARG A 104 -27.34 1.44 -1.98
CA ARG A 104 -26.39 2.25 -2.74
C ARG A 104 -25.58 3.18 -1.82
N LEU A 105 -26.26 3.94 -0.96
CA LEU A 105 -25.60 4.88 -0.04
C LEU A 105 -24.69 4.15 0.97
N SER A 106 -25.11 2.99 1.46
CA SER A 106 -24.28 2.15 2.32
C SER A 106 -23.00 1.70 1.60
N LYS A 107 -23.13 1.21 0.36
CA LYS A 107 -22.00 0.77 -0.47
C LYS A 107 -21.03 1.90 -0.76
N GLU A 108 -21.54 3.07 -1.14
CA GLU A 108 -20.73 4.26 -1.39
C GLU A 108 -19.92 4.67 -0.16
N ARG A 109 -20.55 4.66 1.02
CA ARG A 109 -19.86 4.92 2.29
C ARG A 109 -18.77 3.87 2.59
N MET A 110 -19.04 2.59 2.35
CA MET A 110 -18.05 1.52 2.55
C MET A 110 -16.86 1.67 1.60
N LEU A 111 -17.11 1.93 0.32
CA LEU A 111 -16.06 2.13 -0.68
C LEU A 111 -15.20 3.35 -0.36
N LYS A 112 -15.83 4.47 0.03
CA LYS A 112 -15.11 5.67 0.46
C LYS A 112 -14.17 5.38 1.63
N LYS A 113 -14.66 4.70 2.67
CA LYS A 113 -13.82 4.28 3.81
C LYS A 113 -12.70 3.32 3.40
N GLY A 114 -12.96 2.42 2.45
CA GLY A 114 -11.95 1.51 1.91
C GLY A 114 -10.81 2.26 1.20
N ILE A 115 -11.15 3.25 0.38
CA ILE A 115 -10.19 4.12 -0.30
C ILE A 115 -9.38 4.94 0.71
N GLU A 116 -10.02 5.56 1.70
CA GLU A 116 -9.34 6.34 2.74
C GLU A 116 -8.32 5.49 3.53
N ARG A 117 -8.69 4.24 3.86
CA ARG A 117 -7.78 3.29 4.51
C ARG A 117 -6.60 2.92 3.61
N LEU A 118 -6.88 2.59 2.34
CA LEU A 118 -5.84 2.25 1.38
C LEU A 118 -4.86 3.41 1.20
N GLN A 119 -5.35 4.64 1.05
CA GLN A 119 -4.52 5.84 0.91
C GLN A 119 -3.63 6.08 2.14
N LYS A 120 -4.16 5.83 3.34
CA LYS A 120 -3.39 5.92 4.58
C LYS A 120 -2.24 4.89 4.58
N ALA A 121 -2.54 3.62 4.28
CA ALA A 121 -1.53 2.57 4.22
C ALA A 121 -0.45 2.85 3.13
N GLN A 122 -0.89 3.36 1.98
CA GLN A 122 -0.01 3.80 0.89
C GLN A 122 0.93 4.94 1.32
N ALA A 123 0.42 5.90 2.10
CA ALA A 123 1.22 7.00 2.63
C ALA A 123 2.25 6.52 3.67
N GLU A 124 1.85 5.62 4.57
CA GLU A 124 2.73 5.00 5.57
C GLU A 124 3.86 4.20 4.89
N LEU A 125 3.54 3.36 3.90
CA LEU A 125 4.53 2.62 3.12
C LEU A 125 5.51 3.55 2.40
N LEU A 126 5.03 4.66 1.85
CA LEU A 126 5.90 5.64 1.22
C LEU A 126 6.84 6.32 2.22
N GLU A 127 6.39 6.55 3.46
CA GLU A 127 7.25 7.11 4.50
C GLU A 127 8.32 6.11 4.94
N THR A 128 7.96 4.84 5.15
CA THR A 128 8.94 3.81 5.53
C THR A 128 10.01 3.61 4.44
N VAL A 129 9.63 3.70 3.17
CA VAL A 129 10.59 3.63 2.05
C VAL A 129 11.51 4.86 2.00
N LYS A 130 11.01 6.05 2.32
CA LYS A 130 11.86 7.26 2.43
C LYS A 130 12.84 7.15 3.60
N GLU A 131 12.41 6.63 4.75
CA GLU A 131 13.27 6.39 5.91
C GLU A 131 14.36 5.37 5.59
N LEU A 132 14.01 4.29 4.90
CA LEU A 132 14.97 3.31 4.38
C LEU A 132 16.00 3.96 3.45
N ASP A 133 15.55 4.82 2.52
CA ASP A 133 16.45 5.54 1.62
C ASP A 133 17.41 6.50 2.39
N LYS A 134 16.96 7.11 3.49
CA LYS A 134 17.80 7.95 4.36
C LYS A 134 18.83 7.10 5.11
N ALA A 135 18.40 6.05 5.79
CA ALA A 135 19.27 5.15 6.56
C ALA A 135 20.31 4.47 5.66
N LYS A 136 19.93 4.04 4.46
CA LYS A 136 20.84 3.48 3.46
C LYS A 136 21.93 4.48 3.04
N LYS A 137 21.58 5.75 2.83
CA LYS A 137 22.58 6.79 2.49
C LYS A 137 23.55 7.03 3.64
N GLN A 138 23.06 7.11 4.87
CA GLN A 138 23.89 7.29 6.06
C GLN A 138 24.83 6.09 6.26
N PHE A 139 24.31 4.87 6.18
CA PHE A 139 25.10 3.63 6.27
C PHE A 139 26.18 3.59 5.19
N THR A 140 25.84 3.79 3.91
CA THR A 140 26.82 3.74 2.81
C THR A 140 27.86 4.87 2.89
N HIS A 141 27.51 6.03 3.45
CA HIS A 141 28.45 7.12 3.68
C HIS A 141 29.45 6.77 4.79
N LEU A 142 28.96 6.37 5.97
CA LEU A 142 29.83 6.02 7.10
C LEU A 142 30.64 4.76 6.85
N GLN A 143 30.09 3.78 6.12
CA GLN A 143 30.84 2.59 5.70
C GLN A 143 32.06 2.98 4.87
N ARG A 144 31.90 3.83 3.84
CA ARG A 144 33.04 4.31 3.04
C ARG A 144 34.05 5.11 3.86
N SER A 145 33.56 5.99 4.74
CA SER A 145 34.43 6.79 5.60
C SER A 145 35.23 5.91 6.58
N ASN A 146 34.60 4.88 7.13
CA ASN A 146 35.23 3.91 8.03
C ASN A 146 36.31 3.09 7.32
N GLU A 147 36.05 2.60 6.11
CA GLU A 147 37.07 1.88 5.33
C GLU A 147 38.27 2.77 5.00
N VAL A 148 38.04 4.02 4.58
CA VAL A 148 39.14 4.99 4.37
C VAL A 148 39.93 5.26 5.66
N ALA A 149 39.27 5.30 6.82
CA ALA A 149 39.96 5.46 8.10
C ALA A 149 40.79 4.24 8.49
N LYS A 150 40.28 3.03 8.24
CA LYS A 150 41.01 1.76 8.42
C LYS A 150 42.23 1.67 7.51
N ASP A 151 42.09 2.01 6.23
CA ASP A 151 43.20 2.01 5.27
C ASP A 151 44.32 2.96 5.71
N LYS A 152 43.96 4.16 6.16
CA LYS A 152 44.92 5.13 6.71
C LYS A 152 45.59 4.62 7.98
N ALA A 153 44.85 4.00 8.89
CA ALA A 153 45.41 3.42 10.10
C ALA A 153 46.40 2.28 9.77
N ALA A 154 46.04 1.42 8.83
CA ALA A 154 46.89 0.33 8.36
C ALA A 154 48.18 0.84 7.68
N ASP A 155 48.12 1.92 6.88
CA ASP A 155 49.31 2.55 6.30
C ASP A 155 50.23 3.13 7.38
N VAL A 156 49.69 3.85 8.36
CA VAL A 156 50.48 4.39 9.48
C VAL A 156 51.14 3.28 10.28
N GLU A 157 50.42 2.21 10.60
CA GLU A 157 50.99 1.04 11.29
C GLU A 157 52.08 0.34 10.45
N ALA A 158 51.88 0.21 9.13
CA ALA A 158 52.87 -0.37 8.24
C ALA A 158 54.14 0.48 8.15
N ARG A 159 53.99 1.81 8.14
CA ARG A 159 55.11 2.77 8.16
C ARG A 159 55.86 2.71 9.50
N LEU A 160 55.15 2.65 10.63
CA LEU A 160 55.73 2.50 11.95
C LEU A 160 56.54 1.19 12.06
N ARG A 161 55.96 0.06 11.65
CA ARG A 161 56.68 -1.23 11.62
C ARG A 161 57.93 -1.20 10.75
N LYS A 162 57.89 -0.51 9.60
CA LYS A 162 59.05 -0.34 8.72
C LYS A 162 60.13 0.55 9.35
N SER A 163 59.75 1.66 9.99
CA SER A 163 60.71 2.52 10.70
C SER A 163 61.30 1.83 11.92
N ASP A 164 60.51 1.04 12.66
CA ASP A 164 60.97 0.26 13.80
C ASP A 164 62.08 -0.70 13.37
N ARG A 165 61.80 -1.54 12.36
CA ARG A 165 62.82 -2.43 11.76
C ARG A 165 64.08 -1.65 11.39
N ARG A 166 63.95 -0.50 10.73
CA ARG A 166 65.09 0.32 10.31
C ARG A 166 65.90 0.87 11.49
N ILE A 167 65.25 1.42 12.53
CA ILE A 167 65.92 1.98 13.72
C ILE A 167 66.69 0.89 14.47
N PHE A 168 66.13 -0.32 14.58
CA PHE A 168 66.80 -1.45 15.22
C PHE A 168 67.96 -1.99 14.39
N HIS A 169 67.82 -2.05 13.06
CA HIS A 169 68.94 -2.43 12.18
C HIS A 169 70.08 -1.41 12.21
N THR A 170 69.80 -0.10 12.16
CA THR A 170 70.85 0.94 12.18
C THR A 170 71.58 1.01 13.52
N LYS A 171 70.89 0.85 14.65
CA LYS A 171 71.54 0.83 15.98
C LYS A 171 72.32 -0.45 16.26
N ALA A 172 71.87 -1.60 15.74
CA ALA A 172 72.61 -2.86 15.85
C ALA A 172 73.93 -2.81 15.06
N SER A 173 73.94 -2.20 13.88
CA SER A 173 75.15 -2.05 13.05
C SER A 173 76.16 -1.04 13.61
N LEU A 174 75.73 -0.08 14.44
CA LEU A 174 76.62 0.92 15.05
C LEU A 174 77.31 0.44 16.34
N GLY A 175 77.02 -0.77 16.81
CA GLY A 175 77.73 -1.38 17.95
C GLY A 175 77.67 -0.57 19.25
N MET A 176 76.69 0.34 19.41
CA MET A 176 76.58 1.22 20.58
C MET A 176 75.87 0.52 21.74
N PRO A 177 76.58 0.02 22.77
CA PRO A 177 75.98 -0.65 23.91
C PRO A 177 75.83 0.39 25.02
N GLY A 178 74.66 1.02 25.17
CA GLY A 178 74.57 2.04 26.22
C GLY A 178 73.19 2.56 26.63
N SER A 179 72.21 2.74 25.73
CA SER A 179 71.01 3.53 26.12
C SER A 179 69.65 2.85 26.00
N MET A 180 69.56 1.63 25.46
CA MET A 180 68.25 0.96 25.24
C MET A 180 68.17 -0.50 25.69
N GLY A 181 69.27 -1.10 26.17
CA GLY A 181 69.26 -2.47 26.72
C GLY A 181 68.49 -2.59 28.03
N TRP A 182 68.52 -1.53 28.85
CA TRP A 182 67.91 -1.47 30.19
C TRP A 182 66.42 -1.15 30.22
N TRP A 183 65.77 -0.95 29.07
CA TRP A 183 64.35 -0.61 29.07
C TRP A 183 63.51 -1.84 29.46
N PRO A 184 62.59 -1.71 30.43
CA PRO A 184 61.71 -2.81 30.81
C PRO A 184 60.93 -3.34 29.60
N PRO A 185 60.68 -4.67 29.51
CA PRO A 185 59.91 -5.27 28.41
C PRO A 185 58.57 -4.57 28.15
N ALA A 186 57.90 -4.09 29.20
CA ALA A 186 56.67 -3.29 29.11
C ALA A 186 56.85 -1.97 28.34
N HIS A 187 57.99 -1.29 28.48
CA HIS A 187 58.29 -0.04 27.77
C HIS A 187 58.53 -0.31 26.28
N ARG A 188 59.23 -1.40 25.94
CA ARG A 188 59.40 -1.83 24.54
C ARG A 188 58.06 -2.22 23.91
N GLN A 189 57.22 -2.96 24.63
CA GLN A 189 55.88 -3.34 24.17
C GLN A 189 54.96 -2.13 23.98
N ALA A 190 55.02 -1.14 24.86
CA ALA A 190 54.22 0.09 24.77
C ALA A 190 54.59 0.97 23.55
N LEU A 191 55.85 0.94 23.12
CA LEU A 191 56.30 1.61 21.88
C LEU A 191 55.91 0.86 20.61
N LEU A 192 55.74 -0.46 20.70
CA LEU A 192 55.34 -1.34 19.58
C LEU A 192 53.81 -1.46 19.43
N SER A 193 53.06 -1.06 20.45
CA SER A 193 51.61 -1.06 20.41
C SER A 193 51.10 0.22 19.70
N PRO A 194 50.07 0.13 18.85
CA PRO A 194 49.35 1.31 18.38
C PRO A 194 48.96 2.18 19.57
N SER A 195 49.09 3.51 19.43
CA SER A 195 48.79 4.43 20.52
C SER A 195 47.35 4.18 21.01
N PRO A 196 47.10 4.11 22.34
CA PRO A 196 45.78 3.85 22.90
C PRO A 196 44.71 4.82 22.37
N GLN A 197 45.11 6.03 22.00
CA GLN A 197 44.24 7.04 21.39
C GLN A 197 43.77 6.65 19.98
N PHE A 198 44.63 6.00 19.18
CA PHE A 198 44.26 5.49 17.85
C PHE A 198 43.32 4.29 17.95
N SER A 199 43.61 3.35 18.85
CA SER A 199 42.73 2.20 19.09
C SER A 199 41.36 2.63 19.61
N ALA A 200 41.31 3.64 20.50
CA ALA A 200 40.06 4.22 20.99
C ALA A 200 39.25 4.86 19.84
N ARG A 201 39.89 5.64 18.96
CA ARG A 201 39.24 6.25 17.78
C ARG A 201 38.70 5.21 16.80
N LEU A 202 39.45 4.13 16.56
CA LEU A 202 39.00 3.04 15.69
C LEU A 202 37.79 2.31 16.28
N ALA A 203 37.80 2.06 17.59
CA ALA A 203 36.68 1.46 18.31
C ALA A 203 35.43 2.35 18.27
N GLU A 204 35.59 3.67 18.42
CA GLU A 204 34.51 4.64 18.31
C GLU A 204 33.88 4.65 16.91
N HIS A 205 34.71 4.71 15.86
CA HIS A 205 34.22 4.62 14.47
C HIS A 205 33.53 3.29 14.17
N SER A 206 34.02 2.18 14.74
CA SER A 206 33.39 0.87 14.58
C SER A 206 32.04 0.80 15.29
N ARG A 207 31.92 1.40 16.48
CA ARG A 207 30.65 1.53 17.21
C ARG A 207 29.64 2.38 16.44
N GLN A 208 30.07 3.51 15.89
CA GLN A 208 29.21 4.38 15.06
C GLN A 208 28.70 3.64 13.82
N LEU A 209 29.58 2.88 13.13
CA LEU A 209 29.19 2.07 11.98
C LEU A 209 28.18 0.98 12.35
N ALA A 210 28.37 0.30 13.48
CA ALA A 210 27.41 -0.69 13.97
C ALA A 210 26.04 -0.06 14.29
N GLY A 211 26.03 1.15 14.87
CA GLY A 211 24.81 1.92 15.11
C GLY A 211 24.01 2.17 13.83
N VAL A 212 24.64 2.77 12.82
CA VAL A 212 23.94 3.06 11.55
C VAL A 212 23.61 1.82 10.73
N HIS A 213 24.38 0.74 10.87
CA HIS A 213 24.02 -0.55 10.27
C HIS A 213 22.73 -1.11 10.88
N ASN A 214 22.61 -1.04 12.22
CA ASN A 214 21.40 -1.46 12.91
C ASN A 214 20.20 -0.60 12.52
N GLU A 215 20.35 0.73 12.46
CA GLU A 215 19.30 1.64 11.99
C GLU A 215 18.84 1.30 10.55
N TYR A 216 19.77 1.07 9.64
CA TYR A 216 19.46 0.61 8.29
C TYR A 216 18.71 -0.73 8.28
N SER A 217 19.14 -1.69 9.11
CA SER A 217 18.50 -3.00 9.23
C SER A 217 17.07 -2.88 9.77
N PHE A 218 16.85 -2.05 10.80
CA PHE A 218 15.51 -1.78 11.34
C PHE A 218 14.60 -1.12 10.30
N ALA A 219 15.11 -0.11 9.57
CA ALA A 219 14.36 0.55 8.51
C ALA A 219 13.98 -0.42 7.38
N LEU A 220 14.88 -1.37 7.05
CA LEU A 220 14.62 -2.41 6.05
C LEU A 220 13.50 -3.35 6.49
N VAL A 221 13.60 -3.88 7.72
CA VAL A 221 12.56 -4.76 8.30
C VAL A 221 11.21 -4.05 8.37
N SER A 222 11.20 -2.78 8.82
CA SER A 222 9.99 -1.96 8.88
C SER A 222 9.35 -1.78 7.49
N ALA A 223 10.13 -1.36 6.49
CA ALA A 223 9.63 -1.18 5.13
C ALA A 223 9.11 -2.49 4.52
N THR A 224 9.78 -3.62 4.77
CA THR A 224 9.30 -4.94 4.34
C THR A 224 8.00 -5.33 5.03
N ALA A 225 7.87 -5.12 6.33
CA ALA A 225 6.63 -5.41 7.07
C ALA A 225 5.45 -4.57 6.58
N HIS A 226 5.66 -3.27 6.36
CA HIS A 226 4.64 -2.39 5.77
C HIS A 226 4.24 -2.83 4.36
N LEU A 227 5.21 -3.26 3.54
CA LEU A 227 4.94 -3.77 2.20
C LEU A 227 4.12 -5.07 2.24
N GLU A 228 4.50 -6.03 3.08
CA GLU A 228 3.76 -7.28 3.23
C GLU A 228 2.33 -7.05 3.75
N HIS A 229 2.16 -6.19 4.76
CA HIS A 229 0.85 -5.82 5.29
C HIS A 229 0.00 -5.14 4.21
N TYR A 230 0.58 -4.23 3.43
CA TYR A 230 -0.09 -3.58 2.31
C TYR A 230 -0.64 -4.60 1.29
N TRP A 231 0.18 -5.57 0.88
CA TRP A 231 -0.21 -6.57 -0.12
C TRP A 231 -1.16 -7.64 0.40
N ARG A 232 -1.02 -8.06 1.67
CA ARG A 232 -1.81 -9.16 2.24
C ARG A 232 -3.13 -8.69 2.84
N VAL A 233 -3.19 -7.45 3.31
CA VAL A 233 -4.34 -6.94 4.08
C VAL A 233 -4.99 -5.76 3.39
N GLU A 234 -4.26 -4.66 3.20
CA GLU A 234 -4.87 -3.37 2.82
C GLU A 234 -5.40 -3.37 1.38
N LEU A 235 -4.59 -3.83 0.42
CA LEU A 235 -4.99 -3.87 -0.98
C LEU A 235 -6.13 -4.88 -1.23
N PRO A 236 -6.06 -6.14 -0.74
CA PRO A 236 -7.18 -7.07 -0.86
C PRO A 236 -8.46 -6.58 -0.17
N ALA A 237 -8.36 -5.98 1.02
CA ALA A 237 -9.51 -5.43 1.71
C ALA A 237 -10.19 -4.32 0.90
N ALA A 238 -9.41 -3.41 0.30
CA ALA A 238 -9.94 -2.35 -0.56
C ALA A 238 -10.61 -2.91 -1.83
N MET A 239 -10.04 -3.98 -2.41
CA MET A 239 -10.62 -4.66 -3.58
C MET A 239 -11.90 -5.44 -3.27
N GLN A 240 -11.98 -6.10 -2.11
CA GLN A 240 -13.14 -6.91 -1.70
C GLN A 240 -14.37 -6.05 -1.41
N VAL A 241 -14.21 -4.85 -0.86
CA VAL A 241 -15.32 -3.88 -0.74
C VAL A 241 -15.92 -3.56 -2.11
N GLY A 242 -15.12 -3.62 -3.18
CA GLY A 242 -15.57 -3.48 -4.57
C GLY A 242 -16.13 -4.74 -5.22
N ALA A 243 -15.94 -5.93 -4.64
CA ALA A 243 -16.26 -7.23 -5.25
C ALA A 243 -17.47 -7.96 -4.64
N ALA A 244 -18.01 -7.51 -3.50
CA ALA A 244 -19.06 -8.18 -2.73
C ALA A 244 -20.46 -8.21 -3.38
N TRP A 245 -20.55 -8.45 -4.70
CA TRP A 245 -21.78 -8.45 -5.48
C TRP A 245 -21.89 -9.61 -6.47
N THR A 246 -21.29 -10.78 -6.19
CA THR A 246 -21.90 -12.02 -6.69
C THR A 246 -23.12 -12.29 -5.81
N PRO A 247 -24.36 -12.14 -6.32
CA PRO A 247 -25.51 -12.56 -5.57
C PRO A 247 -25.38 -14.08 -5.46
N HIS A 248 -25.16 -14.60 -4.27
CA HIS A 248 -25.32 -16.02 -4.03
C HIS A 248 -26.82 -16.28 -4.20
N VAL A 249 -27.22 -16.70 -5.39
CA VAL A 249 -28.56 -17.23 -5.63
C VAL A 249 -28.63 -18.49 -4.76
N PRO A 250 -29.46 -18.54 -3.71
CA PRO A 250 -29.67 -19.80 -3.02
C PRO A 250 -30.31 -20.74 -4.04
N ALA A 251 -29.64 -21.86 -4.31
CA ALA A 251 -30.20 -22.91 -5.13
C ALA A 251 -31.55 -23.27 -4.51
N GLN A 252 -32.64 -22.89 -5.17
CA GLN A 252 -33.95 -23.39 -4.80
C GLN A 252 -33.87 -24.91 -4.99
N GLY A 253 -33.96 -25.63 -3.88
CA GLY A 253 -34.02 -27.08 -3.87
C GLY A 253 -35.16 -27.52 -4.78
N SER A 254 -34.79 -28.21 -5.85
CA SER A 254 -35.71 -28.94 -6.72
C SER A 254 -36.13 -30.22 -6.01
N HIS A 255 -37.43 -30.32 -5.75
CA HIS A 255 -38.23 -31.49 -5.40
C HIS A 255 -38.03 -32.13 -4.02
#